data_AF-K2CEL4-F1
#
_entry.id   AF-K2CEL4-F1
#
_cell.length_a   1.000
_cell.length_b   1.000
_cell.length_c   1.000
_cell.angle_alpha   90.00
_cell.angle_beta   90.00
_cell.angle_gamma   90.00
#
_symmetry.space_group_name_H-M   'P 1'
#
loop_
_entity.id
_entity.type
_entity.pdbx_description
1 polymer ?
#
loop_
_entity_poly.entity_id
_entity_poly.type
_entity_poly.pdbx_seq_one_letter_code
_entity_poly.pdbx_strand_id
1 'polypeptide(L)'
;MFVELVWVLFKQLKLQMICYGCYNPAMKKFILSFLLLMTSTIAIAGGQIDLSLKITDPIKANRYFICLYGIGCLSLHATESHRVFSMAPIDMNNIKKIVIADLADKRLYFQPIDPSCQVDLHANQKITVAGELSVKNNVPVIEKLHCLVA
;
A
#
# COMPACT_ATOMS: atom_id res chain seq x y z
N MET A 1 7.01 -6.01 -18.44
CA MET A 1 8.19 -6.84 -18.79
C MET A 1 8.46 -8.00 -17.81
N PHE A 2 7.94 -7.98 -16.57
CA PHE A 2 8.13 -9.06 -15.59
C PHE A 2 7.16 -10.25 -15.72
N VAL A 3 5.97 -10.05 -16.29
CA VAL A 3 4.95 -11.11 -16.46
C VAL A 3 5.34 -12.12 -17.54
N GLU A 4 6.06 -11.66 -18.57
CA GLU A 4 6.56 -12.49 -19.67
C GLU A 4 7.64 -13.49 -19.20
N LEU A 5 8.50 -13.09 -18.26
CA LEU A 5 9.59 -13.96 -17.79
C LEU A 5 9.09 -15.16 -16.98
N VAL A 6 8.05 -14.96 -16.15
CA VAL A 6 7.47 -16.02 -15.33
C VAL A 6 6.76 -17.06 -16.20
N TRP A 7 6.14 -16.62 -17.29
CA TRP A 7 5.44 -17.53 -18.22
C TRP A 7 6.40 -18.40 -19.03
N VAL A 8 7.55 -17.84 -19.46
CA VAL A 8 8.61 -18.60 -20.15
C VAL A 8 9.25 -19.64 -19.22
N LEU A 9 9.49 -19.30 -17.95
CA LEU A 9 10.02 -20.22 -16.94
C LEU A 9 9.08 -21.39 -16.64
N PHE A 10 7.77 -21.14 -16.56
CA PHE A 10 6.78 -22.20 -16.33
C PHE A 10 6.64 -23.16 -17.53
N LYS A 11 6.84 -22.65 -18.75
CA LYS A 11 6.77 -23.46 -19.98
C LYS A 11 7.99 -24.38 -20.14
N GLN A 12 9.16 -23.93 -19.70
CA GLN A 12 10.38 -24.77 -19.68
C GLN A 12 10.33 -25.88 -18.63
N LEU A 13 9.69 -25.63 -17.47
CA LEU A 13 9.58 -26.64 -16.41
C LEU A 13 8.72 -27.86 -16.82
N LYS A 14 7.70 -27.66 -17.66
CA LYS A 14 6.85 -28.77 -18.14
C LYS A 14 7.53 -29.68 -19.16
N LEU A 15 8.56 -29.22 -19.87
CA LEU A 15 9.22 -30.03 -20.89
C LEU A 15 10.24 -31.04 -20.33
N GLN A 16 10.70 -30.87 -19.08
CA GLN A 16 11.77 -31.72 -18.52
C GLN A 16 11.29 -32.92 -17.69
N MET A 17 9.97 -33.08 -17.49
CA MET A 17 9.41 -34.22 -16.73
C MET A 17 9.12 -35.49 -17.57
N ILE A 18 9.66 -35.64 -18.78
CA ILE A 18 9.39 -36.81 -19.64
C ILE A 18 10.55 -37.83 -19.70
N CYS A 19 11.72 -37.53 -19.11
CA CYS A 19 12.87 -38.45 -19.17
C CYS A 19 13.36 -38.91 -17.79
N TYR A 20 12.47 -39.34 -16.90
CA TYR A 20 12.83 -40.06 -15.67
C TYR A 20 13.09 -41.56 -15.93
N GLY A 21 13.98 -41.86 -16.88
CA GLY A 21 14.26 -43.23 -17.32
C GLY A 21 15.74 -43.60 -17.45
N CYS A 22 16.68 -42.77 -16.98
CA CYS A 22 18.12 -43.08 -17.03
C CYS A 22 18.84 -42.50 -15.80
N TYR A 23 18.95 -43.31 -14.74
CA TYR A 23 19.73 -42.97 -13.55
C TYR A 23 21.23 -43.11 -13.85
N ASN A 24 21.91 -41.99 -14.13
CA ASN A 24 23.37 -41.94 -14.32
C ASN A 24 24.03 -41.22 -13.11
N PRO A 25 24.98 -41.85 -12.39
CA PRO A 25 25.58 -41.30 -11.18
C PRO A 25 26.40 -40.00 -11.40
N ALA A 26 26.72 -39.62 -12.64
CA ALA A 26 27.42 -38.38 -12.96
C ALA A 26 26.57 -37.11 -12.73
N MET A 27 25.23 -37.19 -12.79
CA MET A 27 24.33 -36.05 -12.61
C MET A 27 24.20 -35.59 -11.15
N LYS A 28 24.64 -36.38 -10.17
CA LYS A 28 24.51 -36.01 -8.74
C LYS A 28 25.38 -34.80 -8.36
N LYS A 29 26.53 -34.64 -9.02
CA LYS A 29 27.46 -33.50 -8.80
C LYS A 29 26.94 -32.22 -9.45
N PHE A 30 26.25 -32.34 -10.59
CA PHE A 30 25.65 -31.21 -11.30
C PHE A 30 24.44 -30.62 -10.55
N ILE A 31 23.59 -31.49 -10.00
CA ILE A 31 22.42 -31.06 -9.22
C ILE A 31 22.85 -30.30 -7.94
N LEU A 32 23.95 -30.72 -7.30
CA LEU A 32 24.47 -30.05 -6.10
C LEU A 32 25.03 -28.65 -6.41
N SER A 33 25.67 -28.47 -7.58
CA SER A 33 26.19 -27.17 -8.02
C SER A 33 25.09 -26.18 -8.41
N PHE A 34 23.94 -26.66 -8.89
CA PHE A 34 22.81 -25.82 -9.28
C PHE A 34 22.00 -25.33 -8.07
N LEU A 35 21.93 -26.13 -6.99
CA LEU A 35 21.25 -25.75 -5.74
C LEU A 35 21.94 -24.57 -5.03
N LEU A 36 23.25 -24.44 -5.16
CA LEU A 36 24.05 -23.37 -4.54
C LEU A 36 23.90 -21.99 -5.20
N LEU A 37 23.39 -21.93 -6.43
CA LEU A 37 23.21 -20.67 -7.18
C LEU A 37 21.86 -19.98 -6.89
N MET A 38 20.95 -20.63 -6.17
CA MET A 38 19.59 -20.12 -5.89
C MET A 38 19.48 -19.31 -4.59
N THR A 39 20.57 -19.11 -3.83
CA THR A 39 20.53 -18.44 -2.52
C THR A 39 20.78 -16.92 -2.58
N SER A 40 21.04 -16.34 -3.75
CA SER A 40 21.27 -14.90 -3.90
C SER A 40 20.00 -14.14 -4.30
N THR A 41 18.84 -14.48 -3.71
CA THR A 41 17.72 -13.53 -3.71
C THR A 41 18.05 -12.41 -2.73
N ILE A 42 18.70 -11.36 -3.24
CA ILE A 42 18.84 -10.10 -2.52
C ILE A 42 17.42 -9.52 -2.40
N ALA A 43 16.78 -9.75 -1.25
CA ALA A 43 15.55 -9.05 -0.92
C ALA A 43 15.92 -7.59 -0.72
N ILE A 44 15.74 -6.78 -1.77
CA ILE A 44 15.82 -5.33 -1.66
C ILE A 44 14.59 -4.95 -0.83
N ALA A 45 14.78 -4.68 0.45
CA ALA A 45 13.75 -4.11 1.29
C ALA A 45 13.45 -2.71 0.73
N GLY A 46 12.47 -2.62 -0.18
CA GLY A 46 11.89 -1.34 -0.57
C GLY A 46 11.30 -0.75 0.71
N GLY A 47 11.91 0.32 1.22
CA GLY A 47 11.46 0.93 2.47
C GLY A 47 9.99 1.34 2.38
N GLN A 48 9.25 1.25 3.48
CA GLN A 48 7.79 1.44 3.48
C GLN A 48 7.44 2.80 4.10
N ILE A 49 6.32 3.38 3.68
CA ILE A 49 5.73 4.55 4.34
C ILE A 49 4.60 4.05 5.23
N ASP A 50 4.64 4.42 6.50
CA ASP A 50 3.63 4.07 7.49
C ASP A 50 2.61 5.21 7.62
N LEU A 51 1.39 5.01 7.12
CA LEU A 51 0.32 5.98 7.28
C LEU A 51 -0.53 5.65 8.51
N SER A 52 -0.71 6.62 9.39
CA SER A 52 -1.70 6.61 10.47
C SER A 52 -2.79 7.63 10.18
N LEU A 53 -4.04 7.20 10.19
CA LEU A 53 -5.19 8.09 10.11
C LEU A 53 -5.79 8.26 11.50
N LYS A 54 -5.94 9.50 11.94
CA LYS A 54 -6.54 9.89 13.23
C LYS A 54 -7.62 10.92 12.99
N ILE A 55 -8.68 10.51 12.30
CA ILE A 55 -9.85 11.36 12.09
C ILE A 55 -10.91 10.95 13.10
N THR A 56 -11.26 11.87 14.01
CA THR A 56 -12.34 11.63 14.96
C THR A 56 -13.67 11.77 14.24
N ASP A 57 -14.56 10.78 14.35
CA ASP A 57 -15.93 10.84 13.84
C ASP A 57 -16.92 10.91 15.01
N PRO A 58 -17.26 12.12 15.51
CA PRO A 58 -18.19 12.27 16.62
C PRO A 58 -19.61 11.79 16.28
N ILE A 59 -19.94 11.67 15.00
CA ILE A 59 -21.25 11.24 14.51
C ILE A 59 -21.30 9.70 14.40
N LYS A 60 -20.15 9.02 14.48
CA LYS A 60 -19.98 7.56 14.31
C LYS A 60 -20.69 7.04 13.07
N ALA A 61 -20.66 7.82 12.01
CA ALA A 61 -21.38 7.54 10.79
C ALA A 61 -20.55 6.57 9.95
N ASN A 62 -20.93 5.29 9.93
CA ASN A 62 -20.34 4.26 9.06
C ASN A 62 -20.63 4.47 7.55
N ARG A 63 -20.94 5.70 7.14
CA ARG A 63 -21.21 6.09 5.74
C ARG A 63 -20.01 6.79 5.08
N TYR A 64 -19.09 7.31 5.89
CA TYR A 64 -18.00 8.16 5.39
C TYR A 64 -16.68 7.41 5.33
N PHE A 65 -15.97 7.63 4.22
CA PHE A 65 -14.64 7.09 3.97
C PHE A 65 -13.71 8.24 3.67
N ILE A 66 -12.49 8.19 4.18
CA ILE A 66 -11.42 9.12 3.83
C ILE A 66 -10.53 8.48 2.77
N CYS A 67 -10.36 9.18 1.66
CA CYS A 67 -9.54 8.76 0.54
C CYS A 67 -8.33 9.66 0.42
N LEU A 68 -7.16 9.04 0.38
CA LEU A 68 -5.88 9.68 0.12
C LEU A 68 -5.43 9.29 -1.28
N TYR A 69 -5.10 10.30 -2.10
CA TYR A 69 -4.57 10.05 -3.45
C TYR A 69 -3.32 9.19 -3.38
N GLY A 70 -3.24 8.10 -4.14
CA GLY A 70 -2.09 7.18 -4.14
C GLY A 70 -2.10 6.09 -3.04
N ILE A 71 -3.05 6.14 -2.12
CA ILE A 71 -3.18 5.20 -0.99
C ILE A 71 -4.47 4.39 -1.10
N GLY A 72 -5.58 5.08 -1.34
CA GLY A 72 -6.91 4.49 -1.38
C GLY A 72 -7.82 5.07 -0.31
N CYS A 73 -8.96 4.40 -0.09
CA CYS A 73 -10.04 4.85 0.78
C CYS A 73 -10.13 3.97 2.02
N LEU A 74 -10.30 4.59 3.18
CA LEU A 74 -10.42 3.93 4.47
C LEU A 74 -11.70 4.41 5.16
N SER A 75 -12.44 3.47 5.74
CA SER A 75 -13.63 3.82 6.54
C SER A 75 -13.20 4.69 7.71
N LEU A 76 -13.89 5.82 7.96
CA LEU A 76 -13.57 6.68 9.11
C LEU A 76 -13.69 5.92 10.44
N HIS A 77 -14.64 5.00 10.55
CA HIS A 77 -14.75 4.11 11.70
C HIS A 77 -13.48 3.27 11.94
N ALA A 78 -12.81 2.82 10.87
CA ALA A 78 -11.56 2.07 10.99
C ALA A 78 -10.37 2.95 11.45
N THR A 79 -10.46 4.27 11.27
CA THR A 79 -9.39 5.21 11.67
C THR A 79 -9.34 5.46 13.18
N GLU A 80 -10.46 5.28 13.90
CA GLU A 80 -10.49 5.35 15.37
C GLU A 80 -9.60 4.28 16.02
N SER A 81 -9.37 3.16 15.34
CA SER A 81 -8.54 2.06 15.85
C SER A 81 -7.03 2.30 15.80
N HIS A 82 -6.59 3.51 15.42
CA HIS A 82 -5.18 3.91 15.28
C HIS A 82 -4.34 2.96 14.40
N ARG A 83 -4.97 2.28 13.44
CA ARG A 83 -4.27 1.39 12.51
C ARG A 83 -3.24 2.16 11.69
N VAL A 84 -2.10 1.51 11.51
CA VAL A 84 -1.02 1.96 10.63
C VAL A 84 -1.08 1.13 9.36
N PHE A 85 -1.03 1.80 8.22
CA PHE A 85 -1.04 1.20 6.90
C PHE A 85 0.32 1.39 6.26
N SER A 86 1.07 0.30 6.09
CA SER A 86 2.38 0.33 5.45
C SER A 86 2.23 0.22 3.94
N MET A 87 2.84 1.16 3.20
CA MET A 87 2.71 1.26 1.76
C MET A 87 4.07 1.36 1.08
N ALA A 88 4.19 0.82 -0.13
CA ALA A 88 5.37 1.01 -0.93
C ALA A 88 5.44 2.48 -1.42
N PRO A 89 6.60 3.16 -1.38
CA PRO A 89 6.76 4.57 -1.76
C PRO A 89 6.53 4.87 -3.25
N ILE A 90 6.27 3.84 -4.05
CA ILE A 90 6.54 3.83 -5.49
C ILE A 90 5.65 4.83 -6.26
N ASP A 91 4.55 5.30 -5.67
CA ASP A 91 3.55 6.14 -6.36
C ASP A 91 3.19 7.47 -5.65
N MET A 92 3.89 7.85 -4.57
CA MET A 92 3.57 9.09 -3.85
C MET A 92 4.79 9.87 -3.38
N ASN A 93 5.02 11.01 -4.04
CA ASN A 93 5.96 12.02 -3.54
C ASN A 93 5.33 12.90 -2.46
N ASN A 94 4.01 13.13 -2.46
CA ASN A 94 3.33 14.00 -1.49
C ASN A 94 1.82 13.72 -1.38
N ILE A 95 1.19 14.16 -0.28
CA ILE A 95 -0.27 14.10 -0.11
C ILE A 95 -0.91 15.26 -0.88
N LYS A 96 -1.35 14.99 -2.12
CA LYS A 96 -1.95 16.03 -2.99
C LYS A 96 -3.41 16.31 -2.71
N LYS A 97 -4.18 15.28 -2.34
CA LYS A 97 -5.63 15.35 -2.22
C LYS A 97 -6.13 14.43 -1.11
N ILE A 98 -6.99 14.98 -0.27
CA ILE A 98 -7.76 14.28 0.75
C ILE A 98 -9.22 14.48 0.38
N VAL A 99 -9.97 13.38 0.33
CA VAL A 99 -11.36 13.37 -0.11
C VAL A 99 -12.19 12.61 0.89
N ILE A 100 -13.36 13.13 1.25
CA ILE A 100 -14.38 12.34 1.94
C ILE A 100 -15.29 11.74 0.88
N ALA A 101 -15.40 10.42 0.85
CA ALA A 101 -16.42 9.71 0.10
C ALA A 101 -17.62 9.43 1.01
N ASP A 102 -18.80 9.85 0.57
CA ASP A 102 -20.06 9.58 1.24
C ASP A 102 -20.83 8.50 0.50
N LEU A 103 -21.02 7.34 1.13
CA LEU A 103 -21.73 6.22 0.53
C LEU A 103 -23.24 6.45 0.45
N ALA A 104 -23.81 7.32 1.29
CA ALA A 104 -25.25 7.61 1.24
C ALA A 104 -25.59 8.38 -0.04
N ASP A 105 -24.82 9.45 -0.31
CA ASP A 105 -25.07 10.35 -1.44
C ASP A 105 -24.22 10.01 -2.68
N LYS A 106 -23.33 9.01 -2.59
CA LYS A 106 -22.36 8.60 -3.63
C LYS A 106 -21.54 9.77 -4.16
N ARG A 107 -21.19 10.69 -3.26
CA ARG A 107 -20.48 11.93 -3.58
C ARG A 107 -19.09 11.96 -2.96
N LEU A 108 -18.22 12.73 -3.61
CA LEU A 108 -16.86 12.97 -3.18
C LEU A 108 -16.70 14.44 -2.79
N TYR A 109 -16.17 14.68 -1.60
CA TYR A 109 -15.98 16.01 -1.03
C TYR A 109 -14.48 16.27 -0.82
N PHE A 110 -13.92 17.13 -1.67
CA PHE A 110 -12.51 17.51 -1.59
C PHE A 110 -12.26 18.38 -0.37
N GLN A 111 -11.27 18.01 0.42
CA GLN A 111 -10.88 18.73 1.61
C GLN A 111 -9.74 19.71 1.28
N PRO A 112 -9.76 20.92 1.86
CA PRO A 112 -8.61 21.82 1.75
C PRO A 112 -7.40 21.14 2.39
N ILE A 113 -6.26 21.17 1.69
CA ILE A 113 -5.02 20.58 2.19
C ILE A 113 -4.31 21.59 3.09
N ASP A 114 -4.14 21.22 4.36
CA ASP A 114 -3.33 22.00 5.28
C ASP A 114 -1.86 22.03 4.83
N PRO A 115 -1.14 23.16 4.99
CA PRO A 115 0.28 23.25 4.61
C PRO A 115 1.16 22.17 5.25
N SER A 116 0.84 21.69 6.46
CA SER A 116 1.58 20.60 7.11
C SER A 116 1.53 19.26 6.35
N CYS A 117 0.55 19.08 5.47
CA CYS A 117 0.39 17.90 4.63
C CYS A 117 1.10 18.01 3.28
N GLN A 118 1.62 19.19 2.91
CA GLN A 118 2.32 19.44 1.65
C GLN A 118 3.82 19.15 1.78
N VAL A 119 4.13 17.96 2.28
CA VAL A 119 5.50 17.50 2.55
C VAL A 119 5.87 16.37 1.61
N ASP A 120 7.15 16.34 1.25
CA ASP A 120 7.70 15.24 0.47
C ASP A 120 7.79 13.99 1.34
N LEU A 121 7.31 12.87 0.80
CA LEU A 121 7.26 11.59 1.49
C LEU A 121 8.46 10.75 1.09
N HIS A 122 9.13 10.20 2.09
CA HIS A 122 10.28 9.33 1.93
C HIS A 122 10.04 7.96 2.55
N ALA A 123 10.75 6.97 2.05
CA ALA A 123 10.71 5.61 2.61
C ALA A 123 11.12 5.59 4.08
N ASN A 124 10.51 4.69 4.85
CA ASN A 124 10.70 4.49 6.29
C ASN A 124 10.22 5.64 7.19
N GLN A 125 9.33 6.49 6.69
CA GLN A 125 8.69 7.54 7.49
C GLN A 125 7.29 7.12 7.94
N LYS A 126 6.89 7.66 9.09
CA LYS A 126 5.51 7.58 9.57
C LYS A 126 4.80 8.91 9.38
N ILE A 127 3.71 8.88 8.63
CA ILE A 127 2.85 10.04 8.41
C ILE A 127 1.56 9.85 9.17
N THR A 128 1.20 10.83 9.99
CA THR A 128 -0.10 10.85 10.66
C THR A 128 -0.96 11.96 10.07
N VAL A 129 -2.11 11.61 9.49
CA VAL A 129 -3.13 12.59 9.07
C VAL A 129 -4.20 12.65 10.15
N ALA A 130 -4.41 13.82 10.73
CA ALA A 130 -5.31 14.00 11.85
C ALA A 130 -6.32 15.13 11.61
N GLY A 131 -7.48 15.05 12.26
CA GLY A 131 -8.56 16.02 12.13
C GLY A 131 -9.86 15.53 12.75
N GLU A 132 -10.93 16.28 12.55
CA GLU A 132 -12.24 16.02 13.13
C GLU A 132 -13.31 16.08 12.04
N LEU A 133 -14.10 15.03 11.88
CA LEU A 133 -15.22 15.04 10.94
C LEU A 133 -16.34 15.93 11.49
N SER A 134 -16.80 16.86 10.67
CA SER A 134 -17.96 17.71 10.93
C SER A 134 -18.85 17.76 9.70
N VAL A 135 -20.15 18.00 9.89
CA VAL A 135 -21.10 18.18 8.78
C VAL A 135 -21.64 19.59 8.83
N LYS A 136 -21.27 20.41 7.85
CA LYS A 136 -21.73 21.80 7.73
C LYS A 136 -22.66 21.92 6.54
N ASN A 137 -23.91 22.33 6.76
CA ASN A 137 -24.91 22.48 5.70
C ASN A 137 -25.04 21.21 4.82
N ASN A 138 -25.08 20.02 5.43
CA ASN A 138 -25.08 18.72 4.75
C ASN A 138 -23.82 18.39 3.93
N VAL A 139 -22.73 19.15 4.10
CA VAL A 139 -21.44 18.86 3.47
C VAL A 139 -20.47 18.35 4.54
N PRO A 140 -19.94 17.12 4.40
CA PRO A 140 -18.92 16.63 5.31
C PRO A 140 -17.58 17.33 5.06
N VAL A 141 -16.94 17.76 6.15
CA VAL A 141 -15.67 18.47 6.16
C VAL A 141 -14.77 17.93 7.27
N ILE A 142 -13.47 17.84 7.03
CA ILE A 142 -12.47 17.56 8.06
C ILE A 142 -11.98 18.90 8.63
N GLU A 143 -12.37 19.20 9.86
CA GLU A 143 -11.89 20.36 10.59
C GLU A 143 -10.52 20.07 11.23
N LYS A 144 -9.72 21.12 11.41
CA LYS A 144 -8.38 21.05 12.03
C LYS A 144 -7.50 19.96 11.39
N LEU A 145 -7.66 19.76 10.08
CA LEU A 145 -6.85 18.84 9.31
C LEU A 145 -5.38 19.24 9.44
N HIS A 146 -4.51 18.31 9.80
CA HIS A 146 -3.06 18.51 9.82
C HIS A 146 -2.34 17.18 9.62
N CYS A 147 -1.07 17.27 9.21
CA CYS A 147 -0.21 16.11 9.06
C CYS A 147 1.01 16.23 9.98
N LEU A 148 1.47 15.08 10.48
CA LEU A 148 2.70 14.94 11.26
C LEU A 148 3.59 13.91 10.56
N VAL A 149 4.85 14.26 10.31
CA VAL A 149 5.85 13.35 9.75
C VAL A 149 6.88 13.04 10.84
N ALA A 150 7.14 11.76 11.07
CA ALA A 150 8.11 11.25 12.02
C ALA A 150 9.03 10.21 11.37
#